data_AF-R5M8C6-F1
#
_entry.id   AF-R5M8C6-F1
#
_cell.length_a   1.000
_cell.length_b   1.000
_cell.length_c   1.000
_cell.angle_alpha   90.00
_cell.angle_beta   90.00
_cell.angle_gamma   90.00
#
_symmetry.space_group_name_H-M   'P 1'
#
loop_
_entity.id
_entity.type
_entity.pdbx_description
1 polymer ?
#
loop_
_entity_poly.entity_id
_entity_poly.type
_entity_poly.pdbx_seq_one_letter_code
_entity_poly.pdbx_strand_id
1 'polypeptide(L)' 'MKKKIKFKTFIPLQIVIMIIVAIVYFLVIPKIKPMCASPSKCANAFDCNCNSGNCTCKYQDENNNIENIECQFVKDK' A
#
# COMPACT_ATOMS: atom_id res chain seq x y z
N MET A 1 14.86 -34.91 32.30
CA MET A 1 14.78 -33.67 33.11
C MET A 1 13.54 -32.86 32.72
N LYS A 2 12.52 -32.76 33.58
CA LYS A 2 11.32 -31.94 33.31
C LYS A 2 11.63 -30.47 33.67
N LYS A 3 11.97 -29.63 32.67
CA LYS A 3 12.13 -28.18 32.88
C LYS A 3 10.76 -27.58 33.21
N LYS A 4 10.54 -27.19 34.47
CA LYS A 4 9.35 -26.43 34.89
C LYS A 4 9.51 -24.99 34.40
N ILE A 5 9.05 -24.71 33.18
CA ILE A 5 8.95 -23.33 32.68
C ILE A 5 7.98 -22.59 33.59
N LYS A 6 8.44 -21.51 34.24
CA LYS A 6 7.59 -20.65 35.07
C LYS A 6 6.69 -19.84 34.12
N PHE A 7 5.52 -20.40 33.79
CA PHE A 7 4.51 -19.79 32.90
C PHE A 7 4.21 -18.32 33.24
N LYS A 8 4.24 -17.96 34.53
CA LYS A 8 4.01 -16.60 35.02
C LYS A 8 4.99 -15.56 34.47
N THR A 9 6.21 -15.96 34.13
CA THR A 9 7.24 -15.09 33.52
C THR A 9 7.30 -15.24 32.01
N PHE A 10 6.82 -16.36 31.47
CA PHE A 10 6.81 -16.64 30.04
C PHE A 10 5.74 -15.83 29.28
N ILE A 11 4.57 -15.65 29.90
CA ILE A 11 3.44 -14.87 29.33
C ILE A 11 3.85 -13.42 29.04
N PRO A 12 4.39 -12.63 30.00
CA PRO A 12 4.77 -11.25 29.69
C PRO A 12 5.91 -11.18 28.66
N LEU A 13 6.84 -12.13 28.67
CA LEU A 13 7.93 -12.20 27.70
C LEU A 13 7.42 -12.40 26.26
N GLN A 14 6.44 -13.29 26.07
CA GLN A 14 5.81 -13.53 24.77
C GLN A 14 5.10 -12.28 24.23
N ILE A 15 4.40 -11.54 25.10
CA ILE A 15 3.70 -10.30 24.71
C ILE A 15 4.70 -9.24 24.21
N VAL A 16 5.81 -9.06 24.93
CA VAL A 16 6.86 -8.10 24.54
C VAL A 16 7.43 -8.45 23.16
N ILE A 17 7.68 -9.73 22.89
CA ILE A 17 8.20 -10.18 21.59
C ILE A 17 7.18 -9.89 20.47
N MET A 18 5.88 -10.15 20.67
CA MET A 18 4.86 -9.85 19.67
C MET A 18 4.76 -8.37 19.34
N ILE A 19 4.85 -7.49 20.34
CA ILE A 19 4.82 -6.03 20.14
C ILE A 19 6.02 -5.57 19.29
N ILE A 20 7.22 -6.08 19.58
CA ILE A 20 8.43 -5.73 18.82
C ILE A 20 8.28 -6.16 17.36
N VAL A 21 7.78 -7.38 17.11
CA VAL A 21 7.53 -7.87 15.74
C VAL A 21 6.52 -6.99 15.01
N ALA A 22 5.44 -6.57 15.67
CA ALA A 22 4.44 -5.69 15.07
C ALA A 22 5.02 -4.31 14.71
N ILE A 23 5.85 -3.72 15.57
CA ILE A 23 6.52 -2.43 15.31
C ILE A 23 7.49 -2.56 14.14
N VAL A 24 8.31 -3.62 14.11
CA VAL A 24 9.25 -3.87 13.01
C VAL A 24 8.49 -4.08 11.70
N TYR A 25 7.40 -4.84 11.70
CA TYR A 25 6.55 -5.03 10.53
C TYR A 25 5.99 -3.70 10.01
N PHE A 26 5.52 -2.82 10.91
CA PHE A 26 4.98 -1.51 10.54
C PHE A 26 6.03 -0.51 10.05
N LEU A 27 7.27 -0.58 10.57
CA LEU A 27 8.35 0.32 10.19
C LEU A 27 9.13 -0.14 8.95
N VAL A 28 9.34 -1.45 8.78
CA VAL A 28 10.15 -2.02 7.69
C VAL A 28 9.31 -2.23 6.43
N ILE A 29 8.03 -2.57 6.56
CA ILE A 29 7.16 -2.63 5.40
C ILE A 29 6.76 -1.20 5.07
N PRO A 30 7.17 -0.65 3.92
CA PRO A 30 6.66 0.64 3.49
C PRO A 30 5.15 0.51 3.51
N LYS A 31 4.45 1.42 4.22
CA LYS A 31 2.99 1.51 4.17
C LYS A 31 2.63 1.41 2.70
N ILE A 32 2.10 0.25 2.31
CA ILE A 32 1.68 0.01 0.94
C ILE A 32 0.63 1.09 0.79
N LYS A 33 0.98 2.19 0.11
CA LYS A 33 0.01 3.22 -0.25
C LYS A 33 -1.15 2.42 -0.79
N PRO A 34 -2.40 2.64 -0.32
CA PRO A 34 -3.53 1.86 -0.77
C PRO A 34 -3.39 1.80 -2.28
N MET A 35 -2.99 0.62 -2.79
CA MET A 35 -2.76 0.42 -4.21
C MET A 35 -4.06 0.89 -4.80
N CYS A 36 -3.98 1.98 -5.58
CA CYS A 36 -5.11 2.75 -6.05
C CYS A 36 -6.28 1.79 -6.21
N ALA A 37 -7.23 1.85 -5.29
CA ALA A 37 -8.37 0.94 -5.28
C ALA A 37 -9.31 1.42 -6.39
N SER A 38 -8.84 1.28 -7.62
CA SER A 38 -9.56 1.41 -8.86
C SER A 38 -8.67 0.81 -9.96
N PRO A 39 -9.24 0.00 -10.86
CA PRO A 39 -8.53 -0.80 -11.87
C PRO A 39 -7.95 0.04 -13.02
N SER A 40 -7.61 1.30 -12.80
CA SER A 40 -7.54 2.28 -13.87
C SER A 40 -6.13 2.42 -14.41
N LYS A 41 -6.03 2.29 -15.74
CA LYS A 41 -4.92 2.67 -16.63
C LYS A 41 -4.18 3.97 -16.20
N CYS A 42 -4.80 4.82 -15.38
CA CYS A 42 -4.28 6.00 -14.71
C CYS A 42 -2.99 5.82 -13.91
N ALA A 43 -2.76 4.64 -13.28
CA ALA A 43 -1.53 4.41 -12.52
C ALA A 43 -0.27 4.40 -13.41
N ASN A 44 -0.44 4.00 -14.67
CA ASN A 44 0.61 3.92 -15.70
C ASN A 44 0.45 4.99 -16.78
N ALA A 45 -0.42 5.99 -16.55
CA ALA A 45 -0.67 7.04 -17.51
C ALA A 45 0.35 8.19 -17.37
N PHE A 46 0.67 8.83 -18.48
CA PHE A 46 1.62 9.92 -18.62
C PHE A 46 0.99 11.09 -19.38
N ASP A 47 1.64 12.27 -19.35
CA ASP A 47 1.21 13.46 -20.10
C ASP A 47 -0.26 13.85 -19.82
N CYS A 48 -0.60 13.95 -18.53
CA CYS A 48 -1.94 14.29 -18.06
C CYS A 48 -2.23 15.78 -18.14
N ASN A 49 -3.35 16.15 -18.77
CA ASN A 49 -3.92 17.49 -18.71
C ASN A 49 -5.14 17.50 -17.79
N CYS A 50 -5.09 18.31 -16.74
CA CYS A 50 -6.09 18.32 -15.66
C CYS A 50 -6.89 19.61 -15.67
N ASN A 51 -8.22 19.50 -15.74
CA ASN A 51 -9.12 20.64 -15.62
C ASN A 51 -10.10 20.43 -14.46
N SER A 52 -9.83 21.11 -13.33
CA SER A 52 -10.70 21.20 -12.15
C SER A 52 -11.34 19.89 -11.62
N GLY A 53 -10.66 18.74 -11.75
CA GLY A 53 -11.07 17.47 -11.14
C GLY A 53 -11.05 16.26 -12.08
N ASN A 54 -11.19 16.51 -13.39
CA ASN A 54 -11.02 15.48 -14.42
C ASN A 54 -9.68 15.69 -15.12
N CYS A 55 -8.90 14.62 -15.23
CA CYS A 55 -7.63 14.63 -15.93
C CYS A 55 -7.68 13.69 -17.12
N THR A 56 -7.38 14.21 -18.31
CA THR A 56 -7.18 13.40 -19.49
C THR A 56 -5.70 13.03 -19.55
N CYS A 57 -5.38 11.75 -19.50
CA CYS A 57 -4.02 11.23 -19.50
C CYS A 57 -3.79 10.28 -20.67
N LYS A 58 -2.55 10.16 -21.14
CA LYS A 58 -2.16 9.17 -22.14
C LYS A 58 -1.75 7.88 -21.46
N TYR A 59 -2.19 6.75 -21.97
CA TYR A 59 -1.80 5.42 -21.53
C TYR A 59 -1.24 4.65 -22.72
N GLN A 60 -0.11 3.98 -22.52
CA GLN A 60 0.47 3.10 -23.52
C GLN A 60 0.09 1.66 -23.20
N ASP A 61 -0.67 1.05 -24.10
CA ASP A 61 -1.10 -0.34 -23.98
C ASP A 61 0.06 -1.31 -24.32
N GLU A 62 -0.13 -2.59 -24.05
CA GLU A 62 0.85 -3.68 -24.27
C GLU A 62 1.26 -3.81 -25.75
N ASN A 63 0.46 -3.26 -26.66
CA ASN A 63 0.71 -3.20 -28.10
C ASN A 63 1.42 -1.91 -28.57
N ASN A 64 1.99 -1.11 -27.65
CA ASN A 64 2.60 0.21 -27.92
C ASN A 64 1.63 1.28 -28.49
N ASN A 65 0.32 1.07 -28.35
CA ASN A 65 -0.67 2.06 -28.76
C ASN A 65 -0.91 3.08 -27.64
N ILE A 66 -0.97 4.36 -28.02
CA ILE A 66 -1.24 5.45 -27.09
C ILE A 66 -2.74 5.77 -27.11
N GLU A 67 -3.40 5.57 -25.98
CA GLU A 67 -4.82 5.87 -25.77
C GLU A 67 -4.98 7.05 -24.81
N ASN A 68 -5.99 7.89 -25.03
CA ASN A 68 -6.37 8.91 -24.06
C ASN A 68 -7.40 8.31 -23.09
N ILE A 69 -7.12 8.39 -21.80
CA ILE A 69 -7.98 7.92 -20.72
C ILE A 69 -8.37 9.08 -19.82
N GLU A 70 -9.54 8.99 -19.20
CA GLU A 70 -9.98 9.94 -18.18
C GLU A 70 -9.72 9.38 -16.78
N CYS A 71 -9.05 10.18 -15.96
CA CYS A 71 -8.67 9.90 -14.59
C CYS A 71 -9.34 10.91 -13.68
N GLN A 72 -10.12 10.42 -12.72
CA GLN A 72 -10.68 11.28 -11.67
C GLN A 72 -9.68 11.38 -10.52
N PHE A 73 -9.21 12.60 -10.25
CA PHE A 73 -8.41 12.85 -9.06
C PHE A 73 -9.37 13.04 -7.88
N VAL A 74 -9.60 11.97 -7.13
CA VAL A 74 -10.19 12.08 -5.80
C VAL A 74 -9.15 12.79 -4.93
N LYS A 75 -9.39 14.06 -4.60
CA LYS A 75 -8.64 14.73 -3.52
C LYS A 75 -8.95 13.96 -2.24
N ASP A 76 -7.98 13.17 -1.77
CA ASP A 76 -7.98 12.68 -0.38
C ASP A 76 -8.19 13.90 0.53
N LYS A 77 -9.30 13.88 1.28
CA LYS A 77 -9.71 14.92 2.21
C LYS A 77 -9.29 14.54 3.63
#